data_AF-A0AB34J3T3-F1
#
_entry.id   AF-A0AB34J3T3-F1
#
_cell.length_a   1.000
_cell.length_b   1.000
_cell.length_c   1.000
_cell.angle_alpha   90.00
_cell.angle_beta   90.00
_cell.angle_gamma   90.00
#
_symmetry.space_group_name_H-M   'P 1'
#
loop_
_entity.id
_entity.type
_entity.pdbx_description
1 polymer ?
#
loop_
_entity_poly.entity_id
_entity_poly.type
_entity_poly.pdbx_seq_one_letter_code
_entity_poly.pdbx_strand_id
1 'polypeptide(L)'
;MLDVRRVVTTTHELEGDRLEVLRVCPRIEALRALGRQLQNNEDGALPNVDAHLRSRIKLERGVKISKMFTGFGVCEGFIESDAMVNSTLYPGQERIGYRIRYPQDNTTEDLEEEEVRQLLNVKDLPQRQAVVQQLRPAFEYLEARISGTCEDIFDASSTYELCRVAQIFDPQYAAQHLTAAYVDTMTAIPALGNLVDISKLKAQVHAYLAAAADFVLSNVDVEIYSEGILLWWRRNADKISEWAKAARIVFAITPNSASVERVFAKLRNMFGEDQMHSLSDCLRAALMLSYNKRELG
;
A
#
# COMPACT_ATOMS: atom_id res chain seq x y z
N MET A 1 15.39 10.49 6.64
CA MET A 1 15.35 9.02 6.70
C MET A 1 13.99 8.60 6.17
N LEU A 2 13.92 7.93 5.01
CA LEU A 2 12.65 7.48 4.43
C LEU A 2 11.88 6.65 5.45
N ASP A 3 10.55 6.67 5.39
CA ASP A 3 9.72 5.72 6.12
C ASP A 3 9.83 4.32 5.48
N VAL A 4 11.02 3.74 5.63
CA VAL A 4 11.40 2.40 5.16
C VAL A 4 10.48 1.36 5.78
N ARG A 5 9.76 1.65 6.88
CA ARG A 5 8.78 0.72 7.46
C ARG A 5 7.63 0.45 6.50
N ARG A 6 7.06 1.46 5.83
CA ARG A 6 5.97 1.20 4.86
C ARG A 6 6.45 0.36 3.69
N VAL A 7 7.66 0.60 3.20
CA VAL A 7 8.27 -0.17 2.11
C VAL A 7 8.58 -1.59 2.58
N VAL A 8 9.26 -1.76 3.71
CA VAL A 8 9.66 -3.07 4.27
C VAL A 8 8.47 -3.88 4.73
N THR A 9 7.46 -3.28 5.38
CA THR A 9 6.22 -3.97 5.74
C THR A 9 5.49 -4.40 4.48
N THR A 10 5.44 -3.58 3.43
CA THR A 10 4.83 -3.97 2.15
C THR A 10 5.62 -5.11 1.50
N THR A 11 6.96 -5.06 1.49
CA THR A 11 7.79 -6.13 0.91
C THR A 11 7.67 -7.43 1.71
N HIS A 12 7.75 -7.37 3.04
CA HIS A 12 7.69 -8.54 3.92
C HIS A 12 6.32 -9.21 3.94
N GLU A 13 5.24 -8.42 3.84
CA GLU A 13 3.88 -8.95 3.71
C GLU A 13 3.56 -9.50 2.30
N LEU A 14 4.45 -9.32 1.33
CA LEU A 14 4.38 -9.86 -0.03
C LEU A 14 5.34 -11.06 -0.22
N GLU A 15 5.95 -11.56 0.86
CA GLU A 15 6.91 -12.68 0.87
C GLU A 15 6.33 -13.98 1.47
N GLY A 16 5.02 -14.08 1.71
CA GLY A 16 4.32 -15.21 2.32
C GLY A 16 3.49 -16.06 1.32
N ASP A 17 3.26 -17.33 1.68
CA ASP A 17 2.44 -18.27 0.89
C ASP A 17 0.92 -18.09 1.16
N ARG A 18 0.44 -16.85 1.14
CA ARG A 18 -0.92 -16.48 1.59
C ARG A 18 -1.74 -15.79 0.49
N LEU A 19 -2.91 -15.24 0.82
CA LEU A 19 -3.80 -14.51 -0.11
C LEU A 19 -3.26 -13.11 -0.47
N GLU A 20 -1.98 -13.02 -0.80
CA GLU A 20 -1.27 -11.77 -1.04
C GLU A 20 -1.76 -11.06 -2.30
N VAL A 21 -2.20 -11.83 -3.29
CA VAL A 21 -2.78 -11.33 -4.54
C VAL A 21 -3.93 -10.35 -4.30
N LEU A 22 -4.68 -10.50 -3.20
CA LEU A 22 -5.77 -9.60 -2.81
C LEU A 22 -5.27 -8.29 -2.20
N ARG A 23 -4.04 -8.27 -1.67
CA ARG A 23 -3.46 -7.13 -0.93
C ARG A 23 -2.48 -6.33 -1.77
N VAL A 24 -1.95 -6.90 -2.86
CA VAL A 24 -0.99 -6.23 -3.76
C VAL A 24 -1.54 -4.93 -4.32
N CYS A 25 -2.74 -4.94 -4.91
CA CYS A 25 -3.29 -3.76 -5.57
C CYS A 25 -3.56 -2.59 -4.61
N PRO A 26 -4.20 -2.77 -3.43
CA PRO A 26 -4.34 -1.71 -2.44
C PRO A 26 -3.00 -1.08 -2.02
N ARG A 27 -1.94 -1.89 -1.92
CA ARG A 27 -0.60 -1.43 -1.54
C ARG A 27 0.06 -0.61 -2.65
N ILE A 28 -0.07 -1.06 -3.89
CA ILE A 28 0.40 -0.31 -5.07
C ILE A 28 -0.34 1.03 -5.15
N GLU A 29 -1.66 1.06 -4.94
CA GLU A 29 -2.44 2.30 -4.91
C GLU A 29 -2.02 3.23 -3.77
N ALA A 30 -1.72 2.71 -2.59
CA ALA A 30 -1.21 3.51 -1.49
C ALA A 30 0.15 4.16 -1.82
N LEU A 31 1.03 3.44 -2.54
CA LEU A 31 2.30 3.99 -3.03
C LEU A 31 2.07 5.04 -4.12
N ARG A 32 1.14 4.81 -5.05
CA ARG A 32 0.78 5.80 -6.09
C ARG A 32 0.18 7.05 -5.47
N ALA A 33 -0.70 6.91 -4.48
CA ALA A 33 -1.27 8.03 -3.74
C ALA A 33 -0.16 8.85 -3.06
N LEU A 34 0.79 8.20 -2.39
CA LEU A 34 1.95 8.88 -1.82
C LEU A 34 2.77 9.64 -2.89
N GLY A 35 3.00 9.02 -4.05
CA GLY A 35 3.67 9.68 -5.17
C GLY A 35 2.96 10.95 -5.64
N ARG A 36 1.62 10.91 -5.76
CA ARG A 36 0.80 12.09 -6.11
C ARG A 36 0.85 13.17 -5.04
N GLN A 37 0.78 12.80 -3.75
CA GLN A 37 0.93 13.74 -2.63
C GLN A 37 2.28 14.47 -2.67
N LEU A 38 3.36 13.73 -2.98
CA LEU A 38 4.70 14.31 -3.13
C LEU A 38 4.80 15.24 -4.35
N GLN A 39 4.15 14.90 -5.47
CA GLN A 39 4.09 15.78 -6.65
C GLN A 39 3.35 17.08 -6.37
N ASN A 40 2.25 17.01 -5.60
CA ASN A 40 1.47 18.17 -5.18
C ASN A 40 2.13 19.00 -4.06
N ASN A 41 3.32 18.57 -3.59
CA ASN A 41 4.02 19.16 -2.45
C ASN A 41 3.15 19.25 -1.18
N GLU A 42 2.28 18.25 -0.96
CA GLU A 42 1.40 18.20 0.20
C GLU A 42 2.22 18.08 1.50
N ASP A 43 1.79 18.78 2.54
CA ASP A 43 2.42 18.73 3.86
C ASP A 43 2.12 17.38 4.54
N GLY A 44 3.09 16.82 5.26
CA GLY A 44 2.96 15.53 5.92
C GLY A 44 3.14 14.30 5.03
N ALA A 45 3.39 14.47 3.72
CA ALA A 45 3.72 13.35 2.82
C ALA A 45 5.04 12.65 3.21
N LEU A 46 5.95 13.34 3.91
CA LEU A 46 7.21 12.79 4.41
C LEU A 46 7.34 13.01 5.92
N PRO A 47 6.52 12.38 6.77
CA PRO A 47 6.37 12.76 8.18
C PRO A 47 7.71 12.72 8.95
N ASN A 48 8.58 11.76 8.65
CA ASN A 48 9.90 11.65 9.27
C ASN A 48 10.89 12.71 8.79
N VAL A 49 10.85 13.08 7.51
CA VAL A 49 11.68 14.16 6.96
C VAL A 49 11.18 15.49 7.51
N ASP A 50 9.88 15.69 7.51
CA ASP A 50 9.20 16.86 8.02
C ASP A 50 9.51 17.06 9.51
N ALA A 51 9.39 16.01 10.34
CA ALA A 51 9.77 16.06 11.75
C ALA A 51 11.26 16.40 11.96
N HIS A 52 12.14 15.82 11.15
CA HIS A 52 13.58 16.10 11.23
C HIS A 52 13.94 17.54 10.81
N LEU A 53 13.26 18.09 9.81
CA LEU A 53 13.45 19.48 9.41
C LEU A 53 12.89 20.42 10.47
N ARG A 54 11.70 20.11 11.02
CA ARG A 54 11.09 20.85 12.13
C ARG A 54 12.00 20.92 13.35
N SER A 55 12.72 19.85 13.68
CA SER A 55 13.66 19.85 14.81
C SER A 55 14.94 20.67 14.56
N ARG A 56 15.26 21.01 13.30
CA ARG A 56 16.48 21.73 12.92
C ARG A 56 16.26 23.21 12.65
N ILE A 57 15.03 23.64 12.40
CA ILE A 57 14.71 25.06 12.22
C ILE A 57 15.01 25.80 13.52
N LYS A 58 15.74 26.91 13.45
CA LYS A 58 15.90 27.78 14.61
C LYS A 58 14.62 28.62 14.74
N LEU A 59 13.99 28.61 15.92
CA LEU A 59 12.80 29.39 16.19
C LEU A 59 13.21 30.85 16.46
N GLU A 60 13.06 31.70 15.46
CA GLU A 60 13.38 33.12 15.54
C GLU A 60 12.30 33.95 14.84
N ARG A 61 12.33 35.27 15.08
CA ARG A 61 11.35 36.20 14.52
C ARG A 61 11.26 36.07 12.99
N GLY A 62 10.03 35.95 12.48
CA GLY A 62 9.73 35.83 11.06
C GLY A 62 9.61 34.40 10.55
N VAL A 63 9.90 33.38 11.36
CA VAL A 63 9.66 31.97 10.98
C VAL A 63 8.16 31.75 10.80
N LYS A 64 7.78 31.16 9.65
CA LYS A 64 6.40 30.90 9.27
C LYS A 64 5.86 29.62 9.90
N ILE A 65 4.61 29.67 10.32
CA ILE A 65 3.84 28.52 10.79
C ILE A 65 2.49 28.43 10.07
N SER A 66 1.88 27.27 10.10
CA SER A 66 0.54 27.02 9.57
C SER A 66 -0.29 26.26 10.61
N LYS A 67 -1.44 26.81 10.99
CA LYS A 67 -2.36 26.21 11.96
C LYS A 67 -3.74 26.06 11.35
N MET A 68 -4.35 24.88 11.54
CA MET A 68 -5.72 24.62 11.11
C MET A 68 -6.68 25.09 12.21
N PHE A 69 -7.57 26.01 11.90
CA PHE A 69 -8.64 26.47 12.78
C PHE A 69 -9.97 25.85 12.35
N THR A 70 -10.69 25.26 13.32
CA THR A 70 -12.01 24.66 13.07
C THR A 70 -12.98 25.72 12.54
N GLY A 71 -13.54 25.50 11.35
CA GLY A 71 -14.47 26.44 10.69
C GLY A 71 -13.82 27.54 9.84
N PHE A 72 -12.50 27.77 9.97
CA PHE A 72 -11.79 28.84 9.26
C PHE A 72 -10.71 28.32 8.29
N GLY A 73 -10.32 27.04 8.40
CA GLY A 73 -9.32 26.45 7.52
C GLY A 73 -7.89 26.68 8.01
N VAL A 74 -6.92 26.62 7.09
CA VAL A 74 -5.49 26.79 7.41
C VAL A 74 -5.15 28.29 7.42
N CYS A 75 -4.69 28.78 8.57
CA CYS A 75 -4.19 30.14 8.74
C CYS A 75 -2.66 30.12 8.81
N GLU A 76 -2.03 31.01 8.04
CA GLU A 76 -0.58 31.20 8.10
C GLU A 76 -0.24 32.28 9.12
N GLY A 77 0.75 32.01 9.97
CA GLY A 77 1.26 32.94 10.98
C GLY A 77 2.77 33.01 10.95
N PHE A 78 3.34 33.90 11.75
CA PHE A 78 4.79 34.02 11.94
C PHE A 78 5.16 34.35 13.38
N ILE A 79 6.34 33.94 13.81
CA ILE A 79 6.88 34.28 15.13
C ILE A 79 7.18 35.79 15.15
N GLU A 80 6.52 36.53 16.03
CA GLU A 80 6.72 37.97 16.22
C GLU A 80 7.78 38.27 17.28
N SER A 81 7.76 37.52 18.38
CA SER A 81 8.70 37.65 19.49
C SER A 81 8.75 36.39 20.34
N ASP A 82 9.80 36.23 21.13
CA ASP A 82 9.93 35.21 22.17
C ASP A 82 10.11 35.88 23.55
N ALA A 83 9.59 35.23 24.60
CA ALA A 83 9.71 35.68 25.98
C ALA A 83 9.68 34.50 26.95
N MET A 84 10.22 34.68 28.15
CA MET A 84 10.04 33.70 29.22
C MET A 84 8.63 33.81 29.78
N VAL A 85 7.87 32.72 29.75
CA VAL A 85 6.48 32.66 30.21
C VAL A 85 6.28 31.48 31.15
N ASN A 86 5.27 31.57 32.02
CA ASN A 86 4.81 30.41 32.78
C ASN A 86 4.19 29.41 31.81
N SER A 87 4.75 28.20 31.79
CA SER A 87 4.34 27.13 30.89
C SER A 87 2.87 26.76 31.13
N THR A 88 2.11 26.73 30.04
CA THR A 88 0.72 26.27 29.99
C THR A 88 0.64 24.74 29.90
N LEU A 89 1.69 24.10 29.35
CA LEU A 89 1.80 22.64 29.25
C LEU A 89 2.35 22.00 30.53
N TYR A 90 3.26 22.68 31.23
CA TYR A 90 3.95 22.21 32.44
C TYR A 90 3.79 23.22 33.58
N PRO A 91 2.66 23.16 34.33
CA PRO A 91 2.36 24.14 35.38
C PRO A 91 3.50 24.28 36.39
N GLY A 92 3.91 25.53 36.65
CA GLY A 92 4.98 25.87 37.60
C GLY A 92 6.40 25.87 37.03
N GLN A 93 6.56 25.67 35.72
CA GLN A 93 7.85 25.84 35.03
C GLN A 93 7.85 27.12 34.18
N GLU A 94 8.96 27.86 34.22
CA GLU A 94 9.22 28.92 33.24
C GLU A 94 9.85 28.32 31.98
N ARG A 95 9.24 28.60 30.82
CA ARG A 95 9.71 28.15 29.51
C ARG A 95 9.64 29.29 28.50
N ILE A 96 10.39 29.15 27.39
CA ILE A 96 10.32 30.10 26.29
C ILE A 96 8.97 29.93 25.58
N GLY A 97 8.16 30.98 25.62
CA GLY A 97 6.95 31.12 24.82
C GLY A 97 7.21 32.00 23.61
N TYR A 98 6.63 31.63 22.49
CA TYR A 98 6.70 32.34 21.23
C TYR A 98 5.36 32.98 20.92
N ARG A 99 5.36 34.30 20.74
CA ARG A 99 4.20 35.03 20.25
C ARG A 99 4.09 34.85 18.74
N ILE A 100 3.02 34.21 18.31
CA ILE A 100 2.66 34.06 16.91
C ILE A 100 1.69 35.17 16.54
N ARG A 101 1.91 35.78 15.37
CA ARG A 101 0.99 36.74 14.78
C ARG A 101 0.39 36.19 13.49
N TYR A 102 -0.93 36.29 13.37
CA TYR A 102 -1.68 35.94 12.17
C TYR A 102 -2.01 37.23 11.40
N PRO A 103 -1.42 37.46 10.22
CA PRO A 103 -1.62 38.70 9.47
C PRO A 103 -3.04 38.84 8.87
N GLN A 104 -3.82 37.76 8.83
CA GLN A 104 -5.18 37.75 8.27
C GLN A 104 -6.16 38.58 9.11
N ASP A 105 -6.02 38.54 10.44
CA ASP A 105 -6.91 39.21 11.39
C ASP A 105 -6.15 40.01 12.47
N ASN A 106 -4.81 40.06 12.37
CA ASN A 106 -3.90 40.63 13.38
C ASN A 106 -4.03 40.00 14.77
N THR A 107 -4.62 38.80 14.90
CA THR A 107 -4.64 38.09 16.18
C THR A 107 -3.25 37.58 16.54
N THR A 108 -3.03 37.43 17.84
CA THR A 108 -1.80 36.87 18.38
C THR A 108 -2.11 35.74 19.33
N GLU A 109 -1.25 34.73 19.33
CA GLU A 109 -1.31 33.58 20.23
C GLU A 109 0.08 33.33 20.80
N ASP A 110 0.18 33.07 22.10
CA ASP A 110 1.44 32.70 22.74
C ASP A 110 1.48 31.16 22.81
N LEU A 111 2.50 30.55 22.19
CA LEU A 111 2.67 29.10 22.09
C LEU A 111 4.03 28.66 22.63
N GLU A 112 4.11 27.49 23.24
CA GLU A 112 5.38 26.90 23.65
C GLU A 112 6.14 26.27 22.48
N GLU A 113 7.44 26.04 22.64
CA GLU A 113 8.28 25.41 21.62
C GLU A 113 7.67 24.10 21.08
N GLU A 114 7.17 23.22 21.96
CA GLU A 114 6.59 21.92 21.56
C GLU A 114 5.39 22.08 20.61
N GLU A 115 4.59 23.13 20.79
CA GLU A 115 3.42 23.45 19.96
C GLU A 115 3.85 24.11 18.64
N VAL A 116 4.73 25.11 18.72
CA VAL A 116 5.25 25.82 17.53
C VAL A 116 5.92 24.85 16.57
N ARG A 117 6.70 23.90 17.09
CA ARG A 117 7.43 22.90 16.29
C ARG A 117 6.49 22.08 15.40
N GLN A 118 5.29 21.75 15.87
CA GLN A 118 4.31 21.00 15.09
C GLN A 118 3.68 21.83 13.97
N LEU A 119 3.61 23.14 14.16
CA LEU A 119 3.00 24.10 13.24
C LEU A 119 3.98 24.68 12.21
N LEU A 120 5.28 24.41 12.36
CA LEU A 120 6.31 24.87 11.42
C LEU A 120 6.03 24.37 10.00
N ASN A 121 5.93 25.32 9.07
CA ASN A 121 5.80 25.01 7.65
C ASN A 121 7.17 24.60 7.09
N VAL A 122 7.29 23.30 6.76
CA VAL A 122 8.49 22.72 6.14
C VAL A 122 8.33 22.46 4.64
N LYS A 123 7.13 22.65 4.09
CA LYS A 123 6.78 22.29 2.70
C LYS A 123 7.60 23.07 1.67
N ASP A 124 7.95 24.31 2.01
CA ASP A 124 8.65 25.25 1.13
C ASP A 124 10.16 25.27 1.37
N LEU A 125 10.66 24.45 2.31
CA LEU A 125 12.09 24.41 2.60
C LEU A 125 12.87 23.79 1.43
N PRO A 126 13.98 24.42 0.98
CA PRO A 126 14.81 23.88 -0.10
C PRO A 126 15.30 22.46 0.18
N GLN A 127 15.60 22.14 1.44
CA GLN A 127 16.04 20.80 1.83
C GLN A 127 14.95 19.74 1.62
N ARG A 128 13.68 20.08 1.91
CA ARG A 128 12.55 19.17 1.67
C ARG A 128 12.31 19.02 0.18
N GLN A 129 12.31 20.13 -0.56
CA GLN A 129 12.12 20.12 -2.01
C GLN A 129 13.20 19.28 -2.71
N ALA A 130 14.46 19.36 -2.27
CA ALA A 130 15.54 18.52 -2.78
C ALA A 130 15.26 17.01 -2.56
N VAL A 131 14.76 16.62 -1.39
CA VAL A 131 14.37 15.23 -1.12
C VAL A 131 13.21 14.79 -2.02
N VAL A 132 12.18 15.62 -2.17
CA VAL A 132 11.05 15.32 -3.06
C VAL A 132 11.51 15.18 -4.52
N GLN A 133 12.40 16.06 -4.99
CA GLN A 133 12.96 15.99 -6.34
C GLN A 133 13.77 14.70 -6.58
N GLN A 134 14.51 14.21 -5.57
CA GLN A 134 15.24 12.95 -5.67
C GLN A 134 14.32 11.72 -5.71
N LEU A 135 13.16 11.79 -5.05
CA LEU A 135 12.19 10.69 -5.02
C LEU A 135 11.27 10.64 -6.24
N ARG A 136 11.01 11.79 -6.86
CA ARG A 136 10.08 11.92 -7.99
C ARG A 136 10.34 10.93 -9.14
N PRO A 137 11.58 10.72 -9.62
CA PRO A 137 11.85 9.78 -10.70
C PRO A 137 11.43 8.34 -10.37
N ALA A 138 11.51 7.93 -9.10
CA ALA A 138 11.12 6.58 -8.69
C ALA A 138 9.59 6.38 -8.78
N PHE A 139 8.80 7.40 -8.42
CA PHE A 139 7.34 7.35 -8.56
C PHE A 139 6.90 7.49 -10.01
N GLU A 140 7.59 8.30 -10.82
CA GLU A 140 7.36 8.38 -12.27
C GLU A 140 7.66 7.04 -12.95
N TYR A 141 8.75 6.37 -12.57
CA TYR A 141 9.08 5.03 -13.03
C TYR A 141 8.00 4.01 -12.66
N LEU A 142 7.55 4.01 -11.39
CA LEU A 142 6.46 3.13 -10.94
C LEU A 142 5.18 3.37 -11.74
N GLU A 143 4.79 4.63 -11.94
CA GLU A 143 3.60 4.99 -12.70
C GLU A 143 3.72 4.52 -14.15
N ALA A 144 4.86 4.74 -14.80
CA ALA A 144 5.12 4.33 -16.17
C ALA A 144 5.05 2.80 -16.37
N ARG A 145 5.46 2.02 -15.37
CA ARG A 145 5.35 0.55 -15.40
C ARG A 145 3.91 0.06 -15.29
N ILE A 146 3.05 0.80 -14.59
CA ILE A 146 1.66 0.41 -14.37
C ILE A 146 0.75 0.90 -15.49
N SER A 147 1.06 2.06 -16.07
CA SER A 147 0.31 2.66 -17.17
C SER A 147 0.70 2.14 -18.55
N GLY A 148 1.74 1.31 -18.65
CA GLY A 148 2.25 0.79 -19.93
C GLY A 148 2.95 1.85 -20.78
N THR A 149 3.43 2.95 -20.18
CA THR A 149 4.17 4.00 -20.91
C THR A 149 5.69 3.77 -20.90
N CYS A 150 6.15 2.58 -20.48
CA CYS A 150 7.55 2.18 -20.48
C CYS A 150 7.81 1.11 -21.56
N GLU A 151 9.07 0.67 -21.70
CA GLU A 151 9.41 -0.42 -22.63
C GLU A 151 8.67 -1.71 -22.24
N ASP A 152 8.24 -2.48 -23.24
CA ASP A 152 7.44 -3.71 -23.09
C ASP A 152 8.01 -4.71 -22.06
N ILE A 153 9.34 -4.76 -21.92
CA ILE A 153 10.04 -5.67 -20.99
C ILE A 153 9.77 -5.29 -19.52
N PHE A 154 9.50 -4.01 -19.26
CA PHE A 154 9.22 -3.49 -17.93
C PHE A 154 7.74 -3.23 -17.69
N ASP A 155 6.89 -3.34 -18.72
CA ASP A 155 5.45 -3.15 -18.59
C ASP A 155 4.84 -4.17 -17.63
N ALA A 156 4.16 -3.66 -16.61
CA ALA A 156 3.43 -4.42 -15.61
C ALA A 156 1.93 -4.11 -15.63
N SER A 157 1.44 -3.39 -16.63
CA SER A 157 0.03 -2.98 -16.76
C SER A 157 -0.93 -4.17 -16.70
N SER A 158 -0.64 -5.23 -17.44
CA SER A 158 -1.44 -6.48 -17.45
C SER A 158 -1.46 -7.18 -16.09
N THR A 159 -0.30 -7.29 -15.43
CA THR A 159 -0.17 -7.87 -14.08
C THR A 159 -0.90 -7.01 -13.05
N TYR A 160 -0.82 -5.69 -13.18
CA TYR A 160 -1.53 -4.75 -12.32
C TYR A 160 -3.05 -4.88 -12.50
N GLU A 161 -3.55 -4.98 -13.73
CA GLU A 161 -4.97 -5.21 -14.00
C GLU A 161 -5.47 -6.55 -13.42
N LEU A 162 -4.67 -7.60 -13.50
CA LEU A 162 -4.95 -8.87 -12.84
C LEU A 162 -5.11 -8.69 -11.33
N CYS A 163 -4.15 -8.03 -10.67
CA CYS A 163 -4.20 -7.75 -9.24
C CYS A 163 -5.40 -6.85 -8.88
N ARG A 164 -5.73 -5.88 -9.74
CA ARG A 164 -6.87 -4.97 -9.57
C ARG A 164 -8.17 -5.74 -9.54
N VAL A 165 -8.37 -6.64 -10.50
CA VAL A 165 -9.54 -7.52 -10.61
C VAL A 165 -9.59 -8.54 -9.48
N ALA A 166 -8.43 -9.08 -9.07
CA ALA A 166 -8.35 -10.09 -8.01
C ALA A 166 -8.93 -9.60 -6.67
N GLN A 167 -8.89 -8.30 -6.38
CA GLN A 167 -9.49 -7.73 -5.16
C GLN A 167 -10.98 -8.07 -5.00
N ILE A 168 -11.71 -8.34 -6.09
CA ILE A 168 -13.12 -8.71 -6.03
C ILE A 168 -13.37 -10.05 -5.33
N PHE A 169 -12.33 -10.85 -5.08
CA PHE A 169 -12.40 -12.08 -4.31
C PHE A 169 -12.22 -11.85 -2.81
N ASP A 170 -11.95 -10.62 -2.38
CA ASP A 170 -12.19 -10.16 -1.01
C ASP A 170 -13.69 -9.78 -0.88
N PRO A 171 -14.48 -10.47 -0.03
CA PRO A 171 -15.89 -10.18 0.13
C PRO A 171 -16.16 -8.74 0.60
N GLN A 172 -15.29 -8.17 1.45
CA GLN A 172 -15.48 -6.81 1.95
C GLN A 172 -15.29 -5.77 0.83
N TYR A 173 -14.35 -6.01 -0.08
CA TYR A 173 -14.16 -5.19 -1.28
C TYR A 173 -15.29 -5.40 -2.28
N ALA A 174 -15.72 -6.65 -2.49
CA ALA A 174 -16.82 -6.99 -3.39
C ALA A 174 -18.13 -6.31 -2.98
N ALA A 175 -18.45 -6.25 -1.68
CA ALA A 175 -19.65 -5.59 -1.18
C ALA A 175 -19.76 -4.11 -1.60
N GLN A 176 -18.62 -3.44 -1.84
CA GLN A 176 -18.57 -2.02 -2.20
C GLN A 176 -18.39 -1.77 -3.71
N HIS A 177 -17.75 -2.69 -4.42
CA HIS A 177 -17.27 -2.45 -5.79
C HIS A 177 -17.78 -3.43 -6.84
N LEU A 178 -18.38 -4.56 -6.46
CA LEU A 178 -18.86 -5.55 -7.42
C LEU A 178 -20.13 -5.08 -8.13
N THR A 179 -20.04 -5.03 -9.45
CA THR A 179 -21.18 -4.78 -10.34
C THR A 179 -21.17 -5.78 -11.49
N ALA A 180 -22.30 -5.93 -12.18
CA ALA A 180 -22.37 -6.82 -13.36
C ALA A 180 -21.38 -6.41 -14.47
N ALA A 181 -21.09 -5.11 -14.61
CA ALA A 181 -20.08 -4.60 -15.54
C ALA A 181 -18.64 -4.93 -15.10
N TYR A 182 -18.39 -4.99 -13.78
CA TYR A 182 -17.09 -5.39 -13.26
C TYR A 182 -16.74 -6.83 -13.65
N VAL A 183 -17.73 -7.72 -13.76
CA VAL A 183 -17.52 -9.12 -14.18
C VAL A 183 -16.92 -9.19 -15.59
N ASP A 184 -17.25 -8.26 -16.49
CA ASP A 184 -16.65 -8.22 -17.83
C ASP A 184 -15.16 -7.94 -17.81
N THR A 185 -14.70 -7.13 -16.84
CA THR A 185 -13.27 -6.85 -16.66
C THR A 185 -12.49 -8.06 -16.15
N MET A 186 -13.15 -9.11 -15.65
CA MET A 186 -12.48 -10.33 -15.19
C MET A 186 -11.84 -11.15 -16.31
N THR A 187 -12.22 -10.87 -17.56
CA THR A 187 -11.57 -11.43 -18.75
C THR A 187 -10.10 -11.02 -18.87
N ALA A 188 -9.67 -9.97 -18.16
CA ALA A 188 -8.26 -9.60 -18.03
C ALA A 188 -7.39 -10.71 -17.40
N ILE A 189 -8.01 -11.66 -16.69
CA ILE A 189 -7.33 -12.88 -16.21
C ILE A 189 -7.60 -14.00 -17.22
N PRO A 190 -6.62 -14.39 -18.07
CA PRO A 190 -6.86 -15.35 -19.16
C PRO A 190 -7.38 -16.71 -18.67
N ALA A 191 -6.94 -17.13 -17.48
CA ALA A 191 -7.40 -18.36 -16.86
C ALA A 191 -8.90 -18.33 -16.51
N LEU A 192 -9.44 -17.17 -16.10
CA LEU A 192 -10.86 -17.03 -15.80
C LEU A 192 -11.71 -17.04 -17.07
N GLY A 193 -11.26 -16.37 -18.13
CA GLY A 193 -11.97 -16.35 -19.41
C GLY A 193 -12.11 -17.74 -20.06
N ASN A 194 -11.15 -18.64 -19.81
CA ASN A 194 -11.14 -19.98 -20.40
C ASN A 194 -11.77 -21.07 -19.51
N LEU A 195 -11.67 -20.94 -18.19
CA LEU A 195 -12.04 -22.01 -17.25
C LEU A 195 -13.36 -21.76 -16.52
N VAL A 196 -13.90 -20.54 -16.59
CA VAL A 196 -15.09 -20.12 -15.83
C VAL A 196 -16.18 -19.60 -16.74
N ASP A 197 -17.42 -19.94 -16.45
CA ASP A 197 -18.59 -19.47 -17.19
C ASP A 197 -19.00 -18.06 -16.72
N ILE A 198 -18.59 -17.04 -17.50
CA ILE A 198 -18.86 -15.61 -17.20
C ILE A 198 -20.36 -15.33 -17.07
N SER A 199 -21.21 -16.02 -17.85
CA SER A 199 -22.66 -15.82 -17.77
C SER A 199 -23.21 -16.26 -16.42
N LYS A 200 -22.69 -17.38 -15.88
CA LYS A 200 -23.05 -17.85 -14.53
C LYS A 200 -22.49 -16.96 -13.43
N LEU A 201 -21.29 -16.42 -13.59
CA LEU A 201 -20.75 -15.42 -12.65
C LEU A 201 -21.69 -14.22 -12.54
N LYS A 202 -22.13 -13.66 -13.67
CA LYS A 202 -23.08 -12.54 -13.71
C LYS A 202 -24.41 -12.88 -13.03
N ALA A 203 -24.96 -14.06 -13.29
CA ALA A 203 -26.20 -14.50 -12.65
C ALA A 203 -26.06 -14.63 -11.12
N GLN A 204 -24.88 -15.00 -10.63
CA GLN A 204 -24.58 -15.18 -9.20
C GLN A 204 -24.15 -13.89 -8.48
N VAL A 205 -24.00 -12.75 -9.16
CA VAL A 205 -23.53 -11.48 -8.54
C VAL A 205 -24.37 -11.08 -7.33
N HIS A 206 -25.70 -11.14 -7.44
CA HIS A 206 -26.59 -10.76 -6.33
C HIS A 206 -26.44 -11.69 -5.13
N ALA A 207 -26.26 -12.99 -5.36
CA ALA A 207 -26.03 -13.97 -4.31
C ALA A 207 -24.67 -13.76 -3.62
N TYR A 208 -23.65 -13.37 -4.39
CA TYR A 208 -22.34 -13.02 -3.84
C TYR A 208 -22.43 -11.76 -2.96
N LEU A 209 -23.02 -10.68 -3.48
CA LEU A 209 -23.22 -9.45 -2.72
C LEU A 209 -24.00 -9.66 -1.42
N ALA A 210 -25.08 -10.46 -1.47
CA ALA A 210 -25.87 -10.79 -0.29
C ALA A 210 -25.07 -11.57 0.76
N ALA A 211 -24.19 -12.49 0.34
CA ALA A 211 -23.33 -13.24 1.26
C ALA A 211 -22.15 -12.40 1.81
N ALA A 212 -21.75 -11.36 1.09
CA ALA A 212 -20.63 -10.49 1.43
C ALA A 212 -21.03 -9.28 2.30
N ALA A 213 -22.32 -8.90 2.33
CA ALA A 213 -22.80 -7.68 2.97
C ALA A 213 -22.42 -7.54 4.46
N ASP A 214 -22.45 -8.63 5.22
CA ASP A 214 -22.15 -8.63 6.66
C ASP A 214 -20.70 -9.04 6.99
N PHE A 215 -19.86 -9.25 5.97
CA PHE A 215 -18.48 -9.68 6.18
C PHE A 215 -17.57 -8.49 6.46
N VAL A 216 -17.01 -8.46 7.67
CA VAL A 216 -16.02 -7.46 8.08
C VAL A 216 -14.83 -8.19 8.68
N LEU A 217 -13.64 -7.91 8.16
CA LEU A 217 -12.40 -8.49 8.65
C LEU A 217 -11.32 -7.41 8.80
N SER A 218 -10.55 -7.49 9.89
CA SER A 218 -9.38 -6.62 10.06
C SER A 218 -8.28 -7.04 9.09
N ASN A 219 -7.70 -6.06 8.39
CA ASN A 219 -6.64 -6.26 7.39
C ASN A 219 -5.22 -6.07 7.96
N VAL A 220 -5.10 -5.93 9.28
CA VAL A 220 -3.85 -5.62 10.00
C VAL A 220 -2.93 -6.85 10.08
N ASP A 221 -3.50 -8.03 10.33
CA ASP A 221 -2.75 -9.29 10.45
C ASP A 221 -3.01 -10.16 9.21
N VAL A 222 -1.92 -10.52 8.51
CA VAL A 222 -1.98 -11.31 7.27
C VAL A 222 -2.53 -12.72 7.50
N GLU A 223 -2.29 -13.31 8.67
CA GLU A 223 -2.76 -14.65 9.04
C GLU A 223 -4.26 -14.66 9.23
N ILE A 224 -4.72 -13.79 10.13
CA ILE A 224 -6.14 -13.62 10.45
C ILE A 224 -6.92 -13.24 9.20
N TYR A 225 -6.35 -12.35 8.38
CA TYR A 225 -6.94 -11.96 7.10
C TYR A 225 -7.10 -13.18 6.17
N SER A 226 -6.03 -13.92 5.93
CA SER A 226 -6.04 -15.03 4.96
C SER A 226 -6.97 -16.16 5.41
N GLU A 227 -6.91 -16.55 6.69
CA GLU A 227 -7.78 -17.59 7.24
C GLU A 227 -9.25 -17.18 7.25
N GLY A 228 -9.55 -15.92 7.60
CA GLY A 228 -10.91 -15.39 7.60
C GLY A 228 -11.55 -15.40 6.21
N ILE A 229 -10.80 -14.98 5.19
CA ILE A 229 -11.24 -15.03 3.79
C ILE A 229 -11.45 -16.48 3.33
N LEU A 230 -10.50 -17.38 3.58
CA LEU A 230 -10.64 -18.79 3.21
C LEU A 230 -11.84 -19.46 3.91
N LEU A 231 -12.08 -19.14 5.17
CA LEU A 231 -13.22 -19.64 5.93
C LEU A 231 -14.55 -19.14 5.35
N TRP A 232 -14.62 -17.87 4.96
CA TRP A 232 -15.80 -17.30 4.30
C TRP A 232 -16.08 -18.02 2.98
N TRP A 233 -15.06 -18.23 2.14
CA TRP A 233 -15.21 -18.95 0.88
C TRP A 233 -15.65 -20.40 1.09
N ARG A 234 -15.12 -21.11 2.11
CA ARG A 234 -15.56 -22.47 2.45
C ARG A 234 -17.03 -22.53 2.85
N ARG A 235 -17.54 -21.53 3.58
CA ARG A 235 -18.94 -21.49 4.04
C ARG A 235 -19.94 -21.14 2.95
N ASN A 236 -19.51 -20.36 1.95
CA ASN A 236 -20.40 -19.85 0.90
C ASN A 236 -20.20 -20.52 -0.46
N ALA A 237 -19.19 -21.38 -0.63
CA ALA A 237 -18.87 -22.02 -1.90
C ALA A 237 -20.05 -22.74 -2.56
N ASP A 238 -20.93 -23.38 -1.78
CA ASP A 238 -22.08 -24.11 -2.34
C ASP A 238 -23.14 -23.17 -2.93
N LYS A 239 -23.29 -21.97 -2.37
CA LYS A 239 -24.26 -20.95 -2.82
C LYS A 239 -23.78 -20.20 -4.06
N ILE A 240 -22.47 -20.04 -4.20
CA ILE A 240 -21.81 -19.28 -5.28
C ILE A 240 -20.73 -20.15 -5.95
N SER A 241 -21.15 -21.29 -6.48
CA SER A 241 -20.25 -22.34 -6.96
C SER A 241 -19.33 -21.92 -8.10
N GLU A 242 -19.76 -21.02 -8.98
CA GLU A 242 -18.94 -20.55 -10.09
C GLU A 242 -17.90 -19.52 -9.61
N TRP A 243 -18.30 -18.63 -8.69
CA TRP A 243 -17.38 -17.74 -8.00
C TRP A 243 -16.35 -18.49 -7.16
N ALA A 244 -16.73 -19.61 -6.53
CA ALA A 244 -15.81 -20.44 -5.76
C ALA A 244 -14.75 -21.10 -6.65
N LYS A 245 -15.09 -21.51 -7.88
CA LYS A 245 -14.10 -21.97 -8.87
C LYS A 245 -13.16 -20.85 -9.28
N ALA A 246 -13.71 -19.68 -9.58
CA ALA A 246 -12.92 -18.50 -9.93
C ALA A 246 -11.97 -18.09 -8.80
N ALA A 247 -12.42 -18.14 -7.54
CA ALA A 247 -11.62 -17.84 -6.36
C ALA A 247 -10.43 -18.80 -6.24
N ARG A 248 -10.65 -20.11 -6.47
CA ARG A 248 -9.55 -21.10 -6.45
C ARG A 248 -8.49 -20.82 -7.52
N ILE A 249 -8.91 -20.38 -8.70
CA ILE A 249 -7.97 -20.00 -9.77
C ILE A 249 -7.18 -18.78 -9.35
N VAL A 250 -7.84 -17.73 -8.86
CA VAL A 250 -7.18 -16.48 -8.46
C VAL A 250 -6.25 -16.69 -7.28
N PHE A 251 -6.63 -17.49 -6.30
CA PHE A 251 -5.78 -17.80 -5.14
C PHE A 251 -4.57 -18.68 -5.48
N ALA A 252 -4.57 -19.32 -6.65
CA ALA A 252 -3.41 -20.04 -7.17
C ALA A 252 -2.42 -19.12 -7.91
N ILE A 253 -2.78 -17.85 -8.15
CA ILE A 253 -1.88 -16.87 -8.78
C ILE A 253 -1.01 -16.26 -7.70
N THR A 254 0.27 -16.64 -7.66
CA THR A 254 1.23 -16.02 -6.74
C THR A 254 1.75 -14.71 -7.35
N PRO A 255 1.62 -13.57 -6.65
CA PRO A 255 2.11 -12.28 -7.15
C PRO A 255 3.62 -12.11 -7.02
N ASN A 256 4.31 -13.03 -6.33
CA ASN A 256 5.75 -13.04 -6.14
C ASN A 256 6.39 -14.30 -6.76
N SER A 257 7.61 -14.15 -7.30
CA SER A 257 8.47 -15.29 -7.64
C SER A 257 9.19 -15.86 -6.41
N ALA A 258 9.18 -15.12 -5.29
CA ALA A 258 9.91 -15.42 -4.06
C ALA A 258 9.58 -16.79 -3.47
N SER A 259 8.33 -17.24 -3.53
CA SER A 259 7.96 -18.59 -3.07
C SER A 259 8.66 -19.69 -3.86
N VAL A 260 8.75 -19.53 -5.17
CA VAL A 260 9.47 -20.46 -6.06
C VAL A 260 10.98 -20.34 -5.86
N GLU A 261 11.51 -19.12 -5.72
CA GLU A 261 12.93 -18.87 -5.45
C GLU A 261 13.39 -19.44 -4.10
N ARG A 262 12.54 -19.44 -3.06
CA ARG A 262 12.85 -20.10 -1.77
C ARG A 262 12.94 -21.62 -1.89
N VAL A 263 12.08 -22.23 -2.69
CA VAL A 263 12.18 -23.66 -3.01
C VAL A 263 13.47 -23.94 -3.78
N PHE A 264 13.80 -23.12 -4.79
CA PHE A 264 15.05 -23.22 -5.52
C PHE A 264 16.29 -22.98 -4.64
N ALA A 265 16.24 -22.04 -3.69
CA ALA A 265 17.32 -21.80 -2.74
C ALA A 265 17.51 -22.98 -1.78
N LYS A 266 16.42 -23.59 -1.30
CA LYS A 266 16.49 -24.84 -0.51
C LYS A 266 17.05 -26.00 -1.34
N LEU A 267 16.63 -26.13 -2.60
CA LEU A 267 17.14 -27.16 -3.51
C LEU A 267 18.62 -26.94 -3.85
N ARG A 268 19.06 -25.70 -4.05
CA ARG A 268 20.48 -25.35 -4.22
C ARG A 268 21.32 -25.57 -2.96
N ASN A 269 20.72 -25.49 -1.78
CA ASN A 269 21.42 -25.89 -0.55
C ASN A 269 21.55 -27.41 -0.42
N MET A 270 20.66 -28.19 -1.05
CA MET A 270 20.70 -29.66 -1.06
C MET A 270 21.61 -30.21 -2.16
N PHE A 271 21.59 -29.59 -3.34
CA PHE A 271 22.44 -29.88 -4.47
C PHE A 271 23.47 -28.76 -4.55
N GLY A 272 24.70 -28.99 -4.07
CA GLY A 272 25.75 -27.97 -4.06
C GLY A 272 25.99 -27.33 -5.43
N GLU A 273 26.71 -26.21 -5.49
CA GLU A 273 26.93 -25.40 -6.71
C GLU A 273 27.37 -26.23 -7.94
N ASP A 274 28.15 -27.29 -7.72
CA ASP A 274 28.65 -28.19 -8.78
C ASP A 274 27.58 -29.15 -9.35
N GLN A 275 26.42 -29.28 -8.71
CA GLN A 275 25.34 -30.22 -9.05
C GLN A 275 24.10 -29.54 -9.67
N MET A 276 24.19 -28.26 -10.01
CA MET A 276 23.07 -27.48 -10.56
C MET A 276 22.50 -28.06 -11.87
N HIS A 277 23.33 -28.70 -12.69
CA HIS A 277 22.87 -29.41 -13.89
C HIS A 277 22.01 -30.63 -13.54
N SER A 278 22.42 -31.41 -12.55
CA SER A 278 21.64 -32.56 -12.07
C SER A 278 20.33 -32.13 -11.42
N LEU A 279 20.31 -31.01 -10.70
CA LEU A 279 19.10 -30.45 -10.10
C LEU A 279 18.08 -30.03 -11.18
N SER A 280 18.55 -29.36 -12.24
CA SER A 280 17.70 -28.96 -13.38
C SER A 280 17.07 -30.18 -14.07
N ASP A 281 17.86 -31.24 -14.30
CA ASP A 281 17.37 -32.47 -14.92
C ASP A 281 16.37 -33.22 -14.02
N CYS A 282 16.64 -33.31 -12.71
CA CYS A 282 15.71 -33.89 -11.73
C CYS A 282 14.40 -33.11 -11.62
N LEU A 283 14.45 -31.77 -11.60
CA LEU A 283 13.24 -30.92 -11.59
C LEU A 283 12.42 -31.09 -12.87
N ARG A 284 13.09 -31.08 -14.02
CA ARG A 284 12.43 -31.28 -15.32
C ARG A 284 11.79 -32.66 -15.41
N ALA A 285 12.48 -33.69 -14.94
CA ALA A 285 11.96 -35.06 -14.88
C ALA A 285 10.76 -35.15 -13.91
N ALA A 286 10.85 -34.58 -12.71
CA ALA A 286 9.75 -34.57 -11.74
C ALA A 286 8.52 -33.82 -12.26
N LEU A 287 8.72 -32.66 -12.90
CA LEU A 287 7.64 -31.89 -13.54
C LEU A 287 7.01 -32.67 -14.69
N MET A 288 7.82 -33.26 -15.58
CA MET A 288 7.32 -34.09 -16.68
C MET A 288 6.59 -35.35 -16.20
N LEU A 289 7.04 -35.99 -15.12
CA LEU A 289 6.37 -37.17 -14.54
C LEU A 289 5.05 -36.78 -13.87
N SER A 290 5.01 -35.67 -13.14
CA SER A 290 3.79 -35.15 -12.52
C SER A 290 2.75 -34.72 -13.56
N TYR A 291 3.19 -34.05 -14.64
CA TYR A 291 2.33 -33.64 -15.75
C TYR A 291 1.74 -34.84 -16.47
N ASN A 292 2.51 -35.92 -16.61
CA ASN A 292 2.08 -37.17 -17.25
C ASN A 292 1.41 -38.16 -16.27
N LYS A 293 1.15 -37.78 -15.01
CA LYS A 293 0.58 -38.65 -13.95
C LYS A 293 1.28 -40.01 -13.80
N ARG A 294 2.61 -40.06 -13.93
CA ARG A 294 3.38 -41.28 -13.71
C ARG A 294 4.03 -41.21 -12.33
N GLU A 295 3.72 -42.18 -11.47
CA GLU A 295 4.36 -42.32 -10.16
C GLU A 295 5.82 -42.76 -10.34
N LEU A 296 6.70 -42.19 -9.51
CA LEU A 296 8.10 -42.61 -9.41
C LEU A 296 8.11 -43.98 -8.72
N GLY A 297 8.57 -45.01 -9.43
CA GLY A 297 8.91 -46.31 -8.86
C GLY A 297 10.28 -46.32 -8.20
#